data_AF-A0AA38KYQ1-F1
#
_entry.id   AF-A0AA38KYQ1-F1
#
_cell.length_a   1.000
_cell.length_b   1.000
_cell.length_c   1.000
_cell.angle_alpha   90.00
_cell.angle_beta   90.00
_cell.angle_gamma   90.00
#
_symmetry.space_group_name_H-M   'P 1'
#
loop_
_entity.id
_entity.type
_entity.pdbx_description
1 polymer ?
#
loop_
_entity_poly.entity_id
_entity_poly.type
_entity_poly.pdbx_seq_one_letter_code
_entity_poly.pdbx_strand_id
1 'polypeptide(L)' 'LVNGATGTITNIVYDASMQPPALPLFVVVKFDRYNGPCWDPTNLLHIPTPPISRGNRR' A
#
# COMPACT_ATOMS: atom_id res chain seq x y z
N LEU A 1 -4.76 3.92 -5.58
CA LEU A 1 -4.47 3.49 -6.97
C LEU A 1 -5.72 3.73 -7.81
N VAL A 2 -5.65 4.62 -8.80
CA VAL A 2 -6.79 4.95 -9.69
C VAL A 2 -6.50 4.59 -11.16
N ASN A 3 -5.39 3.89 -11.44
CA ASN A 3 -4.95 3.56 -12.79
C ASN A 3 -5.31 2.13 -13.24
N GLY A 4 -6.13 1.41 -12.48
CA GLY A 4 -6.55 0.04 -12.82
C GLY A 4 -5.47 -1.04 -12.71
N ALA A 5 -4.27 -0.70 -12.21
CA ALA A 5 -3.22 -1.68 -11.98
C ALA A 5 -3.62 -2.69 -10.88
N THR A 6 -3.40 -3.97 -11.15
CA THR A 6 -3.65 -5.08 -10.22
C THR A 6 -2.36 -5.61 -9.61
N GLY A 7 -2.45 -6.14 -8.40
CA GLY A 7 -1.34 -6.78 -7.71
C GLY A 7 -1.83 -7.59 -6.52
N THR A 8 -0.90 -8.28 -5.86
CA THR A 8 -1.18 -9.16 -4.73
C THR A 8 -0.76 -8.47 -3.44
N ILE A 9 -1.65 -8.42 -2.44
CA ILE A 9 -1.28 -7.92 -1.11
C ILE A 9 -0.36 -8.95 -0.45
N THR A 10 0.86 -8.55 -0.09
CA THR A 10 1.81 -9.41 0.63
C THR A 10 1.80 -9.15 2.13
N ASN A 11 1.54 -7.91 2.53
CA ASN A 11 1.52 -7.49 3.93
C ASN A 11 0.46 -6.42 4.17
N ILE A 12 -0.15 -6.46 5.35
CA ILE A 12 -1.02 -5.40 5.87
C ILE A 12 -0.31 -4.83 7.10
N VAL A 13 0.04 -3.54 7.06
CA VAL A 13 0.84 -2.90 8.09
C VAL A 13 -0.02 -1.97 8.93
N TYR A 14 -0.09 -2.25 10.23
CA TYR A 14 -0.78 -1.43 11.22
C TYR A 14 0.23 -0.62 12.03
N ASP A 15 -0.26 0.43 12.68
CA ASP A 15 0.46 1.03 13.80
C ASP A 15 0.63 -0.02 14.92
N ALA A 16 1.66 0.10 15.75
CA ALA A 16 2.05 -0.90 16.75
C ALA A 16 0.93 -1.26 17.74
N SER A 17 -0.03 -0.35 17.96
CA SER A 17 -1.17 -0.54 18.87
C SER A 17 -2.49 -0.83 18.16
N MET A 18 -2.50 -0.91 16.82
CA MET A 18 -3.71 -1.12 16.03
C MET A 18 -3.77 -2.54 15.47
N GLN A 19 -4.99 -3.03 15.32
CA GLN A 19 -5.28 -4.33 14.72
C GLN A 19 -6.63 -4.28 14.01
N PRO A 20 -6.96 -5.27 13.15
CA PRO A 20 -8.31 -5.39 12.59
C PRO A 20 -9.37 -5.27 13.70
N PRO A 21 -10.45 -4.48 13.51
CA PRO A 21 -10.96 -3.91 12.25
C PRO A 21 -10.46 -2.49 11.94
N ALA A 22 -9.42 -2.00 12.62
CA ALA A 22 -8.87 -0.67 12.36
C ALA A 22 -8.36 -0.51 10.92
N LEU A 23 -8.19 0.73 10.47
CA LEU A 23 -7.59 1.02 9.17
C LEU A 23 -6.06 0.86 9.25
N PRO A 24 -5.43 0.10 8.34
CA PRO A 24 -3.97 -0.03 8.32
C PRO A 24 -3.32 1.30 7.91
N LEU A 25 -2.03 1.46 8.24
CA LEU A 25 -1.22 2.57 7.74
C LEU A 25 -1.04 2.48 6.22
N PHE A 26 -0.74 1.28 5.73
CA PHE A 26 -0.67 0.93 4.32
C PHE A 26 -0.72 -0.59 4.13
N VAL A 27 -1.03 -1.00 2.91
CA VAL A 27 -0.82 -2.38 2.45
C VAL A 27 0.40 -2.42 1.55
N VAL A 28 1.17 -3.49 1.61
CA VAL A 28 2.24 -3.75 0.64
C VAL A 28 1.63 -4.55 -0.50
N VAL A 29 1.63 -3.96 -1.69
CA VAL A 29 1.15 -4.62 -2.91
C VAL A 29 2.35 -5.03 -3.74
N LYS A 30 2.46 -6.31 -4.05
CA LYS A 30 3.36 -6.82 -5.08
C LYS A 30 2.69 -6.70 -6.44
N PHE A 31 3.24 -5.88 -7.30
CA PHE A 31 2.82 -5.75 -8.69
C PHE A 31 3.56 -6.75 -9.58
N ASP A 32 2.93 -7.20 -10.66
CA ASP A 32 3.61 -8.07 -11.65
C ASP A 32 4.66 -7.31 -12.45
N ARG A 33 4.37 -6.03 -12.72
CA ARG A 33 5.27 -5.10 -13.41
C ARG A 33 5.12 -3.73 -12.77
N TYR A 34 6.22 -3.21 -12.26
CA TYR A 34 6.28 -1.86 -11.72
C TYR A 34 7.55 -1.18 -12.21
N ASN A 35 7.39 0.02 -12.78
CA ASN A 35 8.49 0.87 -13.20
C ASN A 35 8.23 2.26 -12.62
N GLY A 36 8.87 2.55 -11.50
CA GLY A 36 8.66 3.76 -10.72
C GLY A 36 9.55 3.79 -9.48
N PRO A 37 9.38 4.80 -8.60
CA PRO A 37 10.14 4.91 -7.36
C PRO A 37 9.96 3.68 -6.49
N CYS A 38 11.06 3.15 -5.98
CA CYS A 38 11.08 2.01 -5.09
C CYS A 38 11.74 2.40 -3.76
N TRP A 39 11.12 1.97 -2.66
CA TRP A 39 11.63 2.19 -1.31
C TRP A 39 12.59 1.08 -0.85
N ASP A 40 12.39 -0.15 -1.33
CA ASP A 40 13.19 -1.34 -0.99
C ASP A 40 13.88 -1.90 -2.24
N PRO A 41 15.20 -1.69 -2.42
CA PRO A 41 15.95 -2.18 -3.58
C PRO A 41 15.96 -3.71 -3.71
N THR A 42 15.70 -4.45 -2.63
CA THR A 42 15.65 -5.91 -2.65
C THR A 42 14.29 -6.45 -3.10
N ASN A 43 13.24 -5.63 -3.02
CA ASN A 43 11.88 -5.99 -3.40
C ASN A 43 11.26 -4.91 -4.29
N LEU A 44 11.80 -4.75 -5.50
CA LEU A 44 11.45 -3.68 -6.46
C LEU A 44 9.95 -3.59 -6.81
N LEU A 45 9.20 -4.67 -6.62
CA LEU A 45 7.79 -4.77 -6.96
C LEU A 45 6.85 -4.54 -5.78
N HIS A 46 7.40 -4.38 -4.57
CA HIS A 46 6.63 -4.27 -3.32
C HIS A 46 6.40 -2.80 -2.97
N ILE A 47 5.20 -2.33 -3.24
CA ILE A 47 4.88 -0.91 -3.16
C ILE A 47 3.91 -0.66 -2.00
N PRO A 48 4.31 0.14 -0.99
CA PRO A 48 3.42 0.61 0.06
C PRO A 48 2.30 1.45 -0.56
N THR A 49 1.07 1.01 -0.33
CA THR A 49 -0.14 1.68 -0.82
C THR A 49 -0.98 2.11 0.38
N PRO A 50 -1.03 3.40 0.71
CA PRO A 50 -1.83 3.89 1.82
C PRO A 50 -3.33 3.80 1.48
N PRO A 51 -4.21 3.66 2.49
CA PRO A 51 -5.64 3.77 2.29
C PRO A 51 -6.03 5.12 1.71
N ILE A 52 -7.09 5.13 0.90
CA ILE A 52 -7.66 6.37 0.40
C ILE A 52 -8.53 6.97 1.49
N SER A 53 -8.12 8.11 2.03
CA SER A 53 -8.97 8.94 2.88
C SER A 53 -9.74 9.95 2.01
N ARG A 54 -11.05 10.07 2.24
CA ARG A 54 -11.82 11.15 1.63
C ARG A 54 -11.40 12.44 2.32
N GLY A 55 -10.56 13.24 1.66
CA GLY A 55 -10.17 14.54 2.19
C GLY A 55 -11.41 15.38 2.47
N ASN A 56 -11.60 15.84 3.70
CA ASN A 56 -12.56 16.89 4.01
C ASN A 56 -12.05 18.14 3.28
N ARG A 57 -12.61 18.42 2.10
CA ARG A 57 -12.55 19.76 1.51
C ARG A 57 -13.33 20.68 2.46
N ARG A 58 -12.60 21.38 3.33
CA ARG A 58 -13.08 22.61 3.97
C ARG A 58 -12.56 23.78 3.14
#